data_AF-A0A183F5V9-F1
#
_entry.id   AF-A0A183F5V9-F1
#
_cell.length_a   1.000
_cell.length_b   1.000
_cell.length_c   1.000
_cell.angle_alpha   90.00
_cell.angle_beta   90.00
_cell.angle_gamma   90.00
#
_symmetry.space_group_name_H-M   'P 1'
#
loop_
_entity.id
_entity.type
_entity.pdbx_description
1 polymer ?
#
loop_
_entity_poly.entity_id
_entity_poly.type
_entity_poly.pdbx_seq_one_letter_code
_entity_poly.pdbx_strand_id
1 'polypeptide(L)'
;MPQKSVPQKDGPTVLPIHEINRNANLSEFMYQADIVLTLAQMEQITSNRNSGRPTRQAYRDMFYPNTIWGKTLYYYFDPTASTSHLFTIFFKIFPFSHSLDASTL
;
A
#
# COMPACT_ATOMS: atom_id res chain seq x y z
N MET A 1 27.50 0.88 15.87
CA MET A 1 26.16 1.50 15.89
C MET A 1 26.08 2.44 14.70
N PRO A 2 25.23 2.22 13.67
CA PRO A 2 25.10 3.20 12.59
C PRO A 2 24.44 4.46 13.16
N GLN A 3 25.08 5.61 12.96
CA GLN A 3 24.58 6.91 13.41
C GLN A 3 23.36 7.31 12.58
N LYS A 4 22.24 7.57 13.26
CA LYS A 4 21.03 8.12 12.66
C LYS A 4 21.30 9.59 12.34
N SER A 5 21.51 9.91 11.06
CA SER A 5 21.62 11.29 10.60
C SER A 5 20.31 12.03 10.89
N VAL A 6 20.36 13.06 11.72
CA VAL A 6 19.23 13.96 11.96
C VAL A 6 18.98 14.72 10.65
N PRO A 7 17.76 14.70 10.07
CA PRO A 7 17.47 15.43 8.84
C PRO A 7 17.67 16.93 9.04
N GLN A 8 18.28 17.58 8.05
CA GLN A 8 18.54 19.01 8.02
C GLN A 8 17.22 19.81 8.04
N LYS A 9 17.18 20.88 8.85
CA LYS A 9 15.99 21.67 9.25
C LYS A 9 15.19 22.29 8.09
N ASP A 10 15.78 22.40 6.89
CA ASP A 10 15.21 23.11 5.74
C ASP A 10 15.17 22.27 4.44
N GLY A 11 15.30 20.94 4.52
CA GLY A 11 15.00 20.06 3.38
C GLY A 11 13.48 19.95 3.14
N PRO A 12 13.00 19.60 1.93
CA PRO A 12 11.58 19.28 1.76
C PRO A 12 11.23 18.18 2.75
N THR A 13 10.37 18.50 3.72
CA THR A 13 9.93 17.54 4.73
C THR A 13 9.18 16.42 4.03
N VAL A 14 9.87 15.33 3.72
CA VAL A 14 9.24 14.08 3.28
C VAL A 14 8.61 13.48 4.52
N LEU A 15 7.33 13.82 4.73
CA LEU A 15 6.55 13.24 5.82
C LEU A 15 6.37 11.74 5.55
N PRO A 16 6.60 10.86 6.54
CA PRO A 16 6.25 9.46 6.42
C PRO A 16 4.72 9.30 6.24
N ILE A 17 4.29 8.19 5.63
CA ILE A 17 2.87 7.93 5.29
C ILE A 17 1.95 8.09 6.51
N HIS A 18 2.38 7.61 7.68
CA HIS A 18 1.58 7.73 8.90
C HIS A 18 1.38 9.18 9.36
N GLU A 19 2.32 10.09 9.10
CA GLU A 19 2.17 11.52 9.38
C GLU A 19 1.25 12.18 8.35
N ILE A 20 1.38 11.82 7.06
CA ILE A 20 0.47 12.30 6.00
C ILE A 20 -0.98 11.91 6.33
N ASN A 21 -1.22 10.63 6.63
CA ASN A 21 -2.55 10.12 6.93
C ASN A 21 -3.10 10.63 8.26
N ARG A 22 -2.23 10.89 9.25
CA ARG A 22 -2.63 11.58 10.49
C ARG A 22 -3.08 13.01 10.20
N ASN A 23 -2.33 13.77 9.41
CA ASN A 23 -2.68 15.15 9.06
C ASN A 23 -3.99 15.23 8.26
N ALA A 24 -4.36 14.17 7.55
CA ALA A 24 -5.64 14.02 6.87
C ALA A 24 -6.79 13.49 7.76
N ASN A 25 -6.55 13.28 9.06
CA ASN A 25 -7.50 12.66 10.01
C ASN A 25 -7.95 11.24 9.62
N LEU A 26 -7.11 10.49 8.89
CA LEU A 26 -7.40 9.12 8.45
C LEU A 26 -6.81 8.06 9.38
N SER A 27 -5.87 8.44 10.24
CA SER A 27 -5.11 7.49 11.07
C SER A 27 -5.98 6.66 12.02
N GLU A 28 -7.13 7.17 12.45
CA GLU A 28 -8.04 6.46 13.36
C GLU A 28 -8.83 5.35 12.65
N PHE A 29 -8.98 5.44 11.32
CA PHE A 29 -9.73 4.47 10.51
C PHE A 29 -8.84 3.41 9.86
N MET A 30 -7.53 3.57 9.94
CA MET A 30 -6.55 2.71 9.27
C MET A 30 -5.67 1.99 10.29
N TYR A 31 -5.50 0.69 10.10
CA TYR A 31 -4.55 -0.09 10.88
C TYR A 31 -3.12 0.39 10.59
N GLN A 32 -2.38 0.74 11.64
CA GLN A 32 -1.03 1.31 11.56
C GLN A 32 -0.92 2.56 10.67
N ALA A 33 -2.06 3.27 10.49
CA ALA A 33 -2.19 4.47 9.70
C ALA A 33 -1.85 4.31 8.19
N ASP A 34 -1.84 3.10 7.63
CA ASP A 34 -1.59 2.88 6.19
C ASP A 34 -2.41 1.75 5.56
N ILE A 35 -3.10 0.92 6.35
CA ILE A 35 -3.88 -0.22 5.85
C ILE A 35 -5.35 -0.08 6.25
N VAL A 36 -6.25 -0.12 5.27
CA VAL A 36 -7.69 -0.29 5.52
C VAL A 36 -7.97 -1.79 5.66
N LEU A 37 -8.52 -2.20 6.81
CA LEU A 37 -8.89 -3.58 7.08
C LEU A 37 -10.40 -3.75 7.07
N THR A 38 -10.86 -4.91 6.62
CA THR A 38 -12.23 -5.36 6.89
C THR A 38 -12.35 -5.80 8.36
N LEU A 39 -13.58 -5.81 8.89
CA LEU A 39 -13.83 -6.29 10.27
C LEU A 39 -13.32 -7.73 10.48
N ALA A 40 -13.55 -8.62 9.50
CA ALA A 40 -13.08 -10.00 9.56
C ALA A 40 -11.54 -10.10 9.60
N GLN A 41 -10.82 -9.24 8.87
CA GLN A 41 -9.36 -9.17 8.94
C GLN A 41 -8.87 -8.69 10.31
N MET A 42 -9.58 -7.74 10.91
CA MET A 42 -9.25 -7.23 12.25
C MET A 42 -9.37 -8.33 13.31
N GLU A 43 -10.45 -9.13 13.26
CA GLU A 43 -10.67 -10.27 14.17
C GLU A 43 -9.60 -11.38 14.01
N GLN A 44 -9.15 -11.63 12.78
CA GLN A 44 -8.05 -12.57 12.55
C GLN A 44 -6.74 -12.08 13.16
N ILE A 45 -6.44 -10.79 13.08
CA ILE A 45 -5.22 -10.22 13.67
C ILE A 45 -5.26 -10.26 15.20
N THR A 46 -6.42 -9.99 15.81
CA THR A 46 -6.56 -10.02 17.28
C THR A 46 -6.52 -11.44 17.84
N SER A 47 -7.11 -12.41 17.15
CA SER A 47 -7.12 -13.83 17.55
C SER A 47 -5.75 -14.50 17.42
N ASN A 48 -4.91 -14.08 16.46
CA ASN A 48 -3.60 -14.68 16.22
C ASN A 48 -2.47 -14.18 17.14
N ARG A 49 -2.79 -13.40 18.18
CA ARG A 49 -1.82 -12.83 19.15
C ARG A 49 -1.09 -13.87 20.01
N ASN A 50 -1.56 -15.12 20.04
CA ASN A 50 -1.03 -16.16 20.93
C ASN A 50 0.17 -16.94 20.35
N SER A 51 0.66 -16.61 19.14
CA SER A 51 1.77 -17.33 18.48
C SER A 51 2.89 -16.39 18.00
N GLY A 52 3.74 -15.92 18.92
CA GLY A 52 4.98 -15.20 18.58
C GLY A 52 4.78 -13.94 17.72
N ARG A 53 5.82 -13.52 16.97
CA ARG A 53 5.78 -12.31 16.12
C ARG A 53 4.60 -12.42 15.14
N PRO A 54 3.63 -11.49 15.16
CA PRO A 54 2.49 -11.54 14.25
C PRO A 54 3.01 -11.43 12.82
N THR A 55 2.86 -12.51 12.07
CA THR A 55 3.18 -12.53 10.63
C THR A 55 2.07 -11.80 9.90
N ARG A 56 2.44 -10.81 9.09
CA ARG A 56 1.51 -10.14 8.18
C ARG A 56 1.25 -11.11 7.03
N GLN A 57 0.25 -11.96 7.17
CA GLN A 57 -0.22 -12.80 6.08
C GLN A 57 -1.29 -12.05 5.29
N ALA A 58 -1.35 -12.30 3.99
CA ALA A 58 -2.45 -11.84 3.17
C ALA A 58 -3.76 -12.47 3.66
N TYR A 59 -4.83 -11.67 3.69
CA TYR A 59 -6.16 -12.16 4.02
C TYR A 59 -6.57 -13.28 3.06
N ARG A 60 -7.16 -14.34 3.60
CA ARG A 60 -7.72 -15.46 2.84
C ARG A 60 -9.23 -15.43 3.03
N ASP A 61 -9.94 -15.01 1.99
CA ASP A 61 -11.39 -15.06 1.96
C ASP A 61 -11.90 -16.45 1.53
N MET A 62 -13.22 -16.61 1.43
CA MET A 62 -13.85 -17.86 1.00
C MET A 62 -13.51 -18.26 -0.43
N PHE A 63 -13.02 -17.33 -1.25
CA PHE A 63 -12.67 -17.55 -2.66
C PHE A 63 -11.17 -17.80 -2.84
N TYR A 64 -10.37 -17.80 -1.77
CA TYR A 64 -8.95 -18.11 -1.82
C TYR A 64 -8.71 -19.50 -2.43
N PRO A 65 -7.73 -19.67 -3.35
CA PRO A 65 -6.73 -18.71 -3.78
C PRO A 65 -7.13 -17.85 -4.99
N ASN A 66 -8.37 -17.89 -5.48
CA ASN A 66 -8.74 -17.16 -6.70
C ASN A 66 -8.74 -15.62 -6.53
N THR A 67 -8.57 -15.14 -5.31
CA THR A 67 -8.52 -13.71 -4.93
C THR A 67 -7.10 -13.20 -4.69
N ILE A 68 -6.07 -14.03 -4.88
CA ILE A 68 -4.70 -13.53 -5.00
C ILE A 68 -4.40 -13.07 -6.43
N TRP A 69 -3.58 -12.03 -6.55
CA TRP A 69 -3.08 -11.57 -7.84
C TRP A 69 -2.30 -12.70 -8.53
N GLY A 70 -2.61 -12.94 -9.80
CA GLY A 70 -1.88 -13.89 -10.64
C GLY A 70 -0.55 -13.32 -11.15
N LYS A 71 -0.17 -13.65 -12.39
CA LYS A 71 1.03 -13.08 -13.02
C LYS A 71 0.88 -11.61 -13.43
N THR A 72 -0.35 -11.10 -13.42
CA THR A 72 -0.69 -9.76 -13.89
C THR A 72 -1.54 -9.05 -12.84
N LEU A 73 -1.25 -7.77 -12.63
CA LEU A 73 -2.01 -6.85 -11.80
C LEU A 73 -2.74 -5.88 -12.72
N TYR A 74 -4.08 -5.90 -12.69
CA TYR A 74 -4.88 -4.92 -13.40
C TYR A 74 -5.02 -3.66 -12.54
N TYR A 75 -4.78 -2.50 -13.13
CA TYR A 75 -4.94 -1.21 -12.48
C TYR A 75 -5.59 -0.22 -13.44
N TYR A 76 -6.20 0.82 -12.90
CA TYR A 76 -6.65 1.99 -13.64
C TYR A 76 -6.37 3.23 -12.77
N PHE A 77 -6.20 4.38 -13.40
CA PHE A 77 -6.08 5.65 -12.70
C PHE A 77 -7.41 6.37 -12.76
N ASP A 78 -7.93 6.75 -11.59
CA ASP A 78 -9.11 7.59 -11.52
C ASP A 78 -8.82 8.98 -12.14
N PRO A 79 -9.78 9.65 -12.80
CA PRO A 79 -9.58 10.98 -13.36
C PRO A 79 -9.08 12.03 -12.35
N THR A 80 -9.40 11.86 -11.06
CA THR A 80 -8.92 12.74 -9.98
C THR A 80 -7.43 12.55 -9.66
N ALA A 81 -6.81 11.46 -10.11
CA ALA A 81 -5.38 11.19 -9.96
C ALA A 81 -4.51 11.96 -10.98
N SER A 82 -4.96 13.15 -11.43
CA SER A 82 -4.37 13.91 -12.55
C SER A 82 -3.00 14.53 -12.28
N THR A 83 -2.41 14.31 -11.11
CA THR A 83 -1.08 14.85 -10.77
C THR A 83 -0.01 14.09 -11.55
N SER A 84 0.68 14.78 -12.46
CA SER A 84 1.75 14.25 -13.33
C SER A 84 2.82 13.42 -12.59
N HIS A 85 3.08 13.76 -11.32
CA HIS A 85 4.04 13.05 -10.47
C HIS A 85 3.59 11.63 -10.08
N LEU A 86 2.29 11.37 -9.94
CA LEU A 86 1.76 10.06 -9.54
C LEU A 86 2.01 9.01 -10.64
N PHE A 87 1.69 9.35 -11.88
CA PHE A 87 1.95 8.49 -13.04
C PHE A 87 3.44 8.19 -13.19
N THR A 88 4.28 9.22 -13.09
CA THR A 88 5.73 9.11 -13.25
C THR A 88 6.33 8.16 -12.20
N ILE A 89 5.94 8.32 -10.93
CA ILE A 89 6.44 7.48 -9.84
C ILE A 89 5.91 6.04 -9.99
N PHE A 90 4.62 5.89 -10.32
CA PHE A 90 4.02 4.56 -10.51
C PHE A 90 4.75 3.76 -11.59
N PHE A 91 4.96 4.34 -12.78
CA PHE A 91 5.66 3.64 -13.87
C PHE A 91 7.15 3.43 -13.59
N LYS A 92 7.79 4.30 -12.80
CA LYS A 92 9.18 4.08 -12.37
C LYS A 92 9.31 2.87 -11.43
N ILE A 93 8.30 2.61 -10.60
CA ILE A 93 8.29 1.50 -9.65
C ILE A 93 7.73 0.22 -10.30
N PHE A 94 6.82 0.34 -11.26
CA PHE A 94 6.21 -0.74 -12.04
C PHE A 94 6.61 -0.65 -13.53
N PRO A 95 7.89 -0.90 -13.87
CA PRO A 95 8.39 -0.71 -15.24
C PRO A 95 7.82 -1.71 -16.27
N PHE A 96 7.13 -2.77 -15.84
CA PHE A 96 6.79 -3.92 -16.68
C PHE A 96 5.38 -3.93 -17.29
N SER A 97 4.57 -2.89 -17.08
CA SER A 97 3.17 -2.90 -17.55
C SER A 97 2.96 -2.39 -18.99
N HIS A 98 4.01 -2.02 -19.71
CA HIS A 98 3.89 -1.37 -21.01
C HIS A 98 4.00 -2.34 -22.21
N SER A 99 3.37 -3.52 -22.12
CA SER A 99 3.08 -4.36 -23.29
C SER A 99 1.58 -4.64 -23.37
N LEU A 100 0.78 -3.59 -23.59
CA LEU A 100 -0.47 -3.78 -24.30
C LEU A 100 -0.10 -3.82 -25.77
N ASP A 101 0.06 -5.03 -26.29
CA ASP A 101 0.04 -5.26 -27.73
C ASP A 101 -1.27 -4.67 -28.26
N ALA A 102 -1.16 -3.56 -28.98
CA ALA A 102 -2.20 -3.06 -29.85
C ALA A 102 -2.29 -4.01 -31.06
N SER A 103 -2.79 -5.23 -30.82
CA SER A 103 -3.06 -6.24 -31.84
C SER A 103 -3.88 -7.37 -31.22
N THR A 104 -5.15 -7.13 -30.88
CA THR A 104 -6.18 -8.17 -31.01
C THR A 104 -7.57 -7.54 -31.00
N LEU A 105 -8.21 -7.67 -32.17
CA LEU A 105 -9.56 -7.29 -32.61
C LEU A 105 -9.72 -5.87 -33.16
#